data_AF-A0A6I2RFA9-F1
#
_entry.id   AF-A0A6I2RFA9-F1
#
_cell.length_a   1.000
_cell.length_b   1.000
_cell.length_c   1.000
_cell.angle_alpha   90.00
_cell.angle_beta   90.00
_cell.angle_gamma   90.00
#
_symmetry.space_group_name_H-M   'P 1'
#
loop_
_entity.id
_entity.type
_entity.pdbx_description
1 polymer ?
#
loop_
_entity_poly.entity_id
_entity_poly.type
_entity_poly.pdbx_seq_one_letter_code
_entity_poly.pdbx_strand_id
1 'polypeptide(L)'
;MKPANLLMIRELNVNGCGDFADVLFQLEHPLSSEENRALRVELTRLKQVMDDPDTDTVTRLAVHNILGPSGAWNGYELIEF
;
A
#
# COMPACT_ATOMS: atom_id res chain seq x y z
N MET A 1 -3.65 21.89 13.26
CA MET A 1 -3.45 20.45 13.02
C MET A 1 -2.16 20.26 12.24
N LYS A 2 -1.36 19.23 12.54
CA LYS A 2 -0.27 18.83 11.65
C LYS A 2 -0.90 18.14 10.42
N PRO A 3 -0.34 18.31 9.21
CA PRO A 3 -0.79 17.56 8.05
C PRO A 3 -0.65 16.07 8.31
N ALA A 4 -1.62 15.27 7.86
CA ALA A 4 -1.50 13.82 7.89
C ALA A 4 -0.58 13.36 6.74
N ASN A 5 0.33 12.43 7.03
CA ASN A 5 1.13 11.79 6.00
C ASN A 5 0.33 10.58 5.51
N LEU A 6 -0.23 10.66 4.31
CA LEU A 6 -1.04 9.59 3.72
C LEU A 6 -0.26 8.91 2.60
N LEU A 7 -0.24 7.58 2.65
CA LEU A 7 0.29 6.71 1.62
C LEU A 7 -0.89 5.96 0.98
N MET A 8 -1.13 6.22 -0.30
CA MET A 8 -2.06 5.45 -1.12
C MET A 8 -1.26 4.45 -1.96
N ILE A 9 -1.60 3.17 -1.84
CA ILE A 9 -1.03 2.09 -2.65
C ILE A 9 -2.13 1.60 -3.58
N ARG A 10 -1.86 1.67 -4.88
CA ARG A 10 -2.79 1.31 -5.95
C ARG A 10 -2.22 0.12 -6.72
N GLU A 11 -2.97 -0.97 -6.75
CA GLU A 11 -2.66 -2.16 -7.53
C GLU A 11 -3.55 -2.20 -8.77
N LEU A 12 -2.95 -2.40 -9.94
CA LEU A 12 -3.68 -2.73 -11.16
C LEU A 12 -4.11 -4.20 -11.11
N ASN A 13 -5.42 -4.46 -11.05
CA ASN A 13 -5.95 -5.81 -11.02
C ASN A 13 -6.20 -6.31 -12.46
N VAL A 14 -5.28 -7.12 -12.98
CA VAL A 14 -5.29 -7.56 -14.39
C VAL A 14 -6.28 -8.72 -14.63
N ASN A 15 -6.91 -9.23 -13.56
CA ASN A 15 -7.71 -10.46 -13.58
C ASN A 15 -9.15 -10.29 -14.10
N GLY A 16 -9.41 -9.27 -14.95
CA GLY A 16 -10.65 -9.17 -15.73
C GLY A 16 -11.79 -8.33 -15.13
N CYS A 17 -11.63 -7.74 -13.94
CA CYS A 17 -12.57 -6.73 -13.40
C CYS A 17 -12.23 -5.30 -13.83
N GLY A 18 -11.08 -5.05 -14.46
CA GLY A 18 -10.71 -3.74 -15.02
C GLY A 18 -10.38 -2.64 -14.00
N ASP A 19 -10.64 -2.86 -12.71
CA ASP A 19 -10.48 -1.85 -11.67
C ASP A 19 -9.16 -1.93 -10.90
N PHE A 20 -8.86 -0.83 -10.22
CA PHE A 20 -7.77 -0.72 -9.27
C PHE A 20 -8.20 -1.21 -7.89
N ALA A 21 -7.29 -1.89 -7.21
CA ALA A 21 -7.41 -2.11 -5.77
C ALA A 21 -6.54 -1.09 -5.05
N ASP A 22 -7.17 -0.26 -4.23
CA ASP A 22 -6.52 0.84 -3.53
C ASP A 22 -6.50 0.54 -2.03
N VAL A 23 -5.42 0.95 -1.37
CA VAL A 23 -5.25 0.85 0.08
C VAL A 23 -4.67 2.15 0.60
N LEU A 24 -5.27 2.68 1.68
CA LEU A 24 -4.82 3.91 2.33
C LEU A 24 -4.21 3.62 3.70
N PHE A 25 -3.02 4.14 3.90
CA PHE A 25 -2.27 4.03 5.14
C PHE A 25 -1.81 5.40 5.62
N GLN A 26 -2.01 5.70 6.89
CA GLN A 26 -1.49 6.91 7.52
C GLN A 26 -0.15 6.62 8.18
N LEU A 27 0.86 7.32 7.70
CA LEU A 27 2.22 7.29 8.21
C LEU A 27 2.39 8.28 9.36
N GLU A 28 3.28 7.96 10.30
CA GLU A 28 3.69 8.88 11.37
C GLU A 28 4.59 10.01 10.83
N HIS A 29 5.37 9.72 9.80
CA HIS A 29 6.27 10.65 9.11
C HIS A 29 6.12 10.55 7.58
N PRO A 30 6.55 11.55 6.81
CA PRO A 30 6.61 11.44 5.36
C PRO A 30 7.49 10.25 4.95
N LEU A 31 7.12 9.61 3.84
CA LEU A 31 7.89 8.51 3.27
C LEU A 31 9.18 9.04 2.65
N SER A 32 10.33 8.51 3.06
CA SER A 32 11.61 8.82 2.41
C SER A 32 11.74 8.15 1.04
N SER A 33 12.67 8.63 0.21
CA SER A 33 12.94 8.03 -1.10
C SER A 33 13.43 6.57 -1.02
N GLU A 34 14.18 6.24 0.03
CA GLU A 34 14.69 4.89 0.24
C GLU A 34 13.57 3.92 0.64
N GLU A 35 12.73 4.31 1.59
CA GLU A 35 11.55 3.56 2.00
C GLU A 35 10.57 3.37 0.83
N ASN A 36 10.34 4.41 0.02
CA ASN A 36 9.49 4.31 -1.17
C ASN A 36 10.03 3.27 -2.17
N ARG A 37 11.34 3.30 -2.42
CA ARG A 37 11.98 2.32 -3.30
C ARG A 37 11.87 0.91 -2.72
N ALA A 38 12.15 0.74 -1.43
CA ALA A 38 12.10 -0.55 -0.77
C ALA A 38 10.67 -1.14 -0.74
N LEU A 39 9.65 -0.31 -0.48
CA LEU A 39 8.25 -0.71 -0.57
C LEU A 39 7.87 -1.22 -1.94
N ARG A 40 8.28 -0.54 -3.02
CA ARG A 40 7.97 -0.98 -4.40
C ARG A 40 8.58 -2.34 -4.71
N VAL A 41 9.82 -2.56 -4.28
CA VAL A 41 10.51 -3.85 -4.44
C VAL A 41 9.78 -4.93 -3.65
N GLU A 42 9.41 -4.66 -2.40
CA GLU A 42 8.77 -5.65 -1.53
C GLU A 42 7.34 -5.99 -1.99
N LEU A 43 6.54 -4.99 -2.39
CA LEU A 43 5.22 -5.21 -2.98
C LEU A 43 5.29 -6.13 -4.20
N THR A 44 6.27 -5.89 -5.09
CA THR A 44 6.47 -6.71 -6.29
C THR A 44 6.90 -8.13 -5.92
N ARG A 45 7.82 -8.27 -4.97
CA ARG A 45 8.30 -9.57 -4.50
C ARG A 45 7.17 -10.38 -3.88
N LEU A 46 6.40 -9.79 -2.97
CA LEU A 46 5.29 -10.45 -2.28
C LEU A 46 4.20 -10.92 -3.25
N LYS A 47 3.84 -10.09 -4.23
CA LYS A 47 2.92 -10.48 -5.31
C LYS A 47 3.37 -11.71 -6.09
N GLN A 48 4.68 -11.93 -6.23
CA GLN A 48 5.22 -13.06 -6.99
C GLN A 48 5.35 -14.33 -6.17
N VAL A 49 5.57 -14.22 -4.86
CA VAL A 49 5.87 -15.38 -4.00
C VAL A 49 4.65 -15.90 -3.24
N MET A 50 3.63 -15.07 -3.05
CA MET A 50 2.39 -15.46 -2.38
C MET A 50 1.44 -16.12 -3.38
N ASP A 51 0.69 -17.11 -2.92
CA ASP A 51 -0.29 -17.84 -3.72
C ASP A 51 -1.62 -17.08 -3.74
N ASP A 52 -1.94 -16.48 -4.89
CA ASP A 52 -3.15 -15.67 -5.15
C ASP A 52 -3.52 -14.68 -4.02
N PRO A 53 -2.61 -13.79 -3.59
CA PRO A 53 -2.88 -12.91 -2.47
C PRO A 53 -3.83 -11.76 -2.84
N ASP A 54 -4.67 -11.33 -1.90
CA ASP A 54 -5.39 -10.06 -2.04
C ASP A 54 -4.45 -8.84 -1.81
N THR A 55 -4.84 -7.70 -2.38
CA THR A 55 -4.08 -6.44 -2.33
C THR A 55 -3.84 -5.96 -0.90
N ASP A 56 -4.82 -6.13 -0.01
CA ASP A 56 -4.73 -5.76 1.40
C ASP A 56 -3.61 -6.51 2.11
N THR A 57 -3.52 -7.81 1.88
CA THR A 57 -2.54 -8.70 2.51
C THR A 57 -1.13 -8.38 2.01
N VAL A 58 -0.95 -8.24 0.69
CA VAL A 58 0.34 -7.84 0.10
C VAL A 58 0.78 -6.49 0.67
N THR A 59 -0.13 -5.53 0.71
CA THR A 59 0.17 -4.17 1.15
C THR A 59 0.50 -4.10 2.64
N ARG A 60 -0.28 -4.79 3.48
CA ARG A 60 -0.03 -4.88 4.92
C ARG A 60 1.33 -5.46 5.23
N LEU A 61 1.69 -6.56 4.57
CA LEU A 61 2.96 -7.22 4.80
C LEU A 61 4.14 -6.40 4.27
N ALA A 62 4.01 -5.76 3.10
CA ALA A 62 5.06 -4.89 2.57
C ALA A 62 5.33 -3.68 3.47
N VAL A 63 4.27 -3.01 3.93
CA VAL A 63 4.38 -1.88 4.85
C VAL A 63 5.02 -2.33 6.17
N HIS A 64 4.56 -3.43 6.73
CA HIS A 64 5.16 -3.99 7.95
C HIS A 64 6.65 -4.32 7.78
N ASN A 65 7.04 -4.91 6.65
CA ASN A 65 8.42 -5.33 6.41
C ASN A 65 9.38 -4.15 6.19
N ILE A 66 8.92 -3.05 5.60
CA ILE A 66 9.76 -1.91 5.24
C ILE A 66 9.69 -0.76 6.25
N LEU A 67 8.49 -0.46 6.76
CA LEU A 67 8.23 0.68 7.65
C LEU A 67 8.00 0.26 9.12
N GLY A 68 7.84 -1.05 9.37
CA GLY A 68 7.46 -1.56 10.67
C GLY A 68 5.96 -1.39 10.98
N PRO A 69 5.54 -1.63 12.24
CA PRO A 69 4.13 -1.56 12.65
C PRO A 69 3.60 -0.13 12.83
N SER A 70 4.41 0.89 12.52
CA SER A 70 4.12 2.29 12.77
C SER A 70 3.14 2.85 11.74
N GLY A 71 2.00 3.37 12.20
CA GLY A 71 0.95 3.97 11.37
C GLY A 71 -0.43 3.34 11.55
N ALA A 72 -1.41 3.81 10.77
CA ALA A 72 -2.80 3.39 10.88
C ALA A 72 -3.43 3.09 9.52
N TRP A 73 -4.09 1.94 9.41
CA TRP A 73 -4.93 1.58 8.27
C TRP A 73 -6.22 2.38 8.33
N ASN A 74 -6.53 3.12 7.28
CA ASN A 74 -7.71 3.97 7.23
C ASN A 74 -8.63 3.53 6.09
N GLY A 75 -9.93 3.47 6.38
CA GLY A 75 -10.95 3.42 5.33
C GLY A 75 -11.03 4.78 4.63
N TYR A 76 -11.42 4.75 3.36
CA TYR A 76 -11.67 5.95 2.58
C TYR A 76 -12.75 5.63 1.53
N GLU A 77 -13.43 6.69 1.08
CA GLU A 77 -14.32 6.63 -0.09
C GLU A 77 -13.59 7.27 -1.27
N LEU A 78 -13.50 6.57 -2.39
CA LEU A 78 -12.97 7.10 -3.64
C LEU A 78 -14.12 7.69 -4.46
N ILE A 79 -13.99 8.96 -4.85
CA ILE A 79 -14.92 9.63 -5.77
C ILE A 79 -14.13 9.99 -7.04
N GLU A 80 -14.56 9.43 -8.17
CA GLU A 80 -14.00 9.71 -9.50
C GLU A 80 -14.97 10.62 -10.28
N PHE A 81 -14.45 11.60 -11.02
CA PHE A 81 -15.23 12.55 -11.82
C PHE A 81 -14.58 12.85 -13.17
#